data_AF-A0A1V2C3X8-F1
#
_entry.id   AF-A0A1V2C3X8-F1
#
_cell.length_a   1.000
_cell.length_b   1.000
_cell.length_c   1.000
_cell.angle_alpha   90.00
_cell.angle_beta   90.00
_cell.angle_gamma   90.00
#
_symmetry.space_group_name_H-M   'P 1'
#
loop_
_entity.id
_entity.type
_entity.pdbx_description
1 polymer ?
#
loop_
_entity_poly.entity_id
_entity_poly.type
_entity_poly.pdbx_seq_one_letter_code
_entity_poly.pdbx_strand_id
1 'polypeptide(L)'
;MKIGIIGVGNITLELANRSAQSGHEVLISNPRGTSTIKDLVQNMGTNVKLVHTCEAATAEIIIVFLPRENLEVSIHDLPDMTGKIILHTNNPIFNVNTISSTTSDQSSCSLLASLLPTSHVVKVFNPLEPIVMNHNRTKIFFTGEDQKAKNNVKAFLYTLNLSGIDLSELNT
;
A
#
# COMPACT_ATOMS: atom_id res chain seq x y z
N MET A 1 -5.48 -4.65 14.33
CA MET A 1 -4.54 -5.38 13.46
C MET A 1 -3.31 -4.53 13.20
N LYS A 2 -2.20 -5.16 12.78
CA LYS A 2 -0.98 -4.47 12.37
C LYS A 2 -1.05 -4.15 10.88
N ILE A 3 -0.60 -2.94 10.53
CA ILE A 3 -0.50 -2.47 9.15
C ILE A 3 0.97 -2.20 8.87
N GLY A 4 1.52 -2.91 7.90
CA GLY A 4 2.89 -2.73 7.43
C GLY A 4 2.92 -1.73 6.28
N ILE A 5 3.87 -0.81 6.28
CA ILE A 5 4.10 0.10 5.17
C ILE A 5 5.55 -0.05 4.73
N ILE A 6 5.76 -0.35 3.45
CA ILE A 6 7.07 -0.49 2.85
C ILE A 6 7.17 0.52 1.70
N GLY A 7 7.92 1.58 1.96
CA GLY A 7 8.05 2.72 1.07
C GLY A 7 7.00 3.80 1.34
N VAL A 8 7.43 5.05 1.23
CA VAL A 8 6.66 6.20 1.71
C VAL A 8 6.34 7.18 0.58
N GLY A 9 5.07 7.56 0.50
CA GLY A 9 4.50 8.56 -0.39
C GLY A 9 3.21 9.12 0.20
N ASN A 10 2.61 10.11 -0.46
CA ASN A 10 1.45 10.82 0.08
C ASN A 10 0.29 9.88 0.47
N ILE A 11 -0.05 8.92 -0.40
CA ILE A 11 -1.13 7.96 -0.13
C ILE A 11 -0.79 7.04 1.04
N THR A 12 0.45 6.57 1.16
CA THR A 12 0.81 5.63 2.22
C THR A 12 0.88 6.33 3.57
N LEU A 13 1.31 7.59 3.63
CA LEU A 13 1.25 8.41 4.84
C LEU A 13 -0.18 8.71 5.28
N GLU A 14 -1.08 9.00 4.34
CA GLU A 14 -2.49 9.20 4.65
C GLU A 14 -3.14 7.92 5.18
N LEU A 15 -2.87 6.78 4.53
CA LEU A 15 -3.33 5.47 5.01
C LEU A 15 -2.72 5.11 6.37
N ALA A 16 -1.45 5.48 6.63
CA ALA A 16 -0.80 5.32 7.92
C ALA A 16 -1.53 6.10 9.02
N ASN A 17 -1.77 7.40 8.78
CA ASN A 17 -2.41 8.29 9.71
C ASN A 17 -3.85 7.84 10.03
N ARG A 18 -4.63 7.50 9.00
CA ARG A 18 -6.00 6.96 9.20
C ARG A 18 -5.98 5.63 9.94
N SER A 19 -5.00 4.76 9.64
CA SER A 19 -4.87 3.48 10.32
C SER A 19 -4.61 3.69 11.82
N ALA A 20 -3.73 4.62 12.15
CA ALA A 20 -3.42 5.01 13.52
C ALA A 20 -4.66 5.56 14.24
N GLN A 21 -5.39 6.50 13.61
CA GLN A 21 -6.63 7.08 14.14
C GLN A 21 -7.74 6.04 14.35
N SER A 22 -7.73 4.96 13.56
CA SER A 22 -8.70 3.85 13.68
C SER A 22 -8.26 2.78 14.70
N GLY A 23 -7.18 3.01 15.45
CA GLY A 23 -6.69 2.11 16.51
C GLY A 23 -5.84 0.95 16.02
N HIS A 24 -5.38 0.96 14.76
CA HIS A 24 -4.44 -0.04 14.25
C HIS A 24 -3.01 0.23 14.75
N GLU A 25 -2.18 -0.81 14.87
CA GLU A 25 -0.74 -0.64 15.02
C GLU A 25 -0.13 -0.47 13.64
N VAL A 26 0.73 0.53 13.44
CA VAL A 26 1.29 0.86 12.13
C VAL A 26 2.81 0.77 12.18
N LEU A 27 3.38 -0.05 11.31
CA LEU A 27 4.81 -0.31 11.19
C LEU A 27 5.29 0.25 9.85
N ILE A 28 6.04 1.35 9.89
CA ILE A 28 6.48 2.07 8.69
C ILE A 28 7.97 1.81 8.45
N SER A 29 8.27 1.30 7.27
CA SER A 29 9.62 1.19 6.75
C SER A 29 9.76 2.00 5.47
N ASN A 30 10.90 2.67 5.31
CA ASN A 30 11.27 3.32 4.06
C ASN A 30 12.69 2.93 3.69
N PRO A 31 12.91 2.04 2.70
CA PRO A 31 14.25 1.63 2.27
C PRO A 31 15.16 2.80 1.83
N ARG A 32 14.56 3.95 1.46
CA ARG A 32 15.28 5.18 1.10
C ARG A 32 15.70 6.05 2.30
N GLY A 33 15.44 5.59 3.53
CA GLY A 33 15.72 6.32 4.77
C GLY A 33 14.50 7.02 5.36
N THR A 34 14.52 7.25 6.67
CA THR A 34 13.36 7.73 7.46
C THR A 34 13.54 9.12 8.06
N SER A 35 14.68 9.78 7.82
CA SER A 35 14.99 11.08 8.42
C SER A 35 13.96 12.16 8.10
N THR A 36 13.45 12.19 6.87
CA THR A 36 12.49 13.20 6.39
C THR A 36 11.06 12.99 6.89
N ILE A 37 10.75 11.82 7.46
CA ILE A 37 9.39 11.46 7.89
C ILE A 37 9.28 11.25 9.39
N LYS A 38 10.39 11.35 10.13
CA LYS A 38 10.45 11.06 11.57
C LYS A 38 9.47 11.91 12.36
N ASP A 39 9.50 13.23 12.16
CA ASP A 39 8.63 14.17 12.88
C ASP A 39 7.16 13.97 12.50
N LEU A 40 6.89 13.70 11.21
CA LEU A 40 5.55 13.39 10.74
C LEU A 40 4.99 12.13 11.42
N VAL A 41 5.78 11.05 11.48
CA VAL A 41 5.40 9.80 12.12
C VAL A 41 5.18 9.97 13.63
N GLN A 42 6.03 10.75 14.31
CA GLN A 42 5.83 11.08 15.73
C GLN A 42 4.48 11.77 15.98
N ASN A 43 4.05 12.65 15.08
CA ASN A 43 2.78 13.36 15.18
C ASN A 43 1.56 12.48 14.86
N MET A 44 1.73 11.29 14.26
CA MET A 44 0.61 10.36 13.98
C MET A 44 0.13 9.60 15.23
N GLY A 45 0.92 9.56 16.30
CA GLY A 45 0.57 8.92 17.58
C GLY A 45 1.47 7.75 17.97
N THR A 46 1.28 7.26 19.19
CA THR A 46 2.16 6.26 19.82
C THR A 46 2.04 4.85 19.24
N ASN A 47 1.01 4.59 18.43
CA ASN A 47 0.78 3.33 17.74
C ASN A 47 1.45 3.26 16.36
N VAL A 48 2.22 4.28 15.97
CA VAL A 48 2.99 4.29 14.72
C VAL A 48 4.48 4.21 15.02
N LYS A 49 5.17 3.25 14.40
CA LYS A 49 6.61 3.01 14.61
C LYS A 49 7.36 3.01 13.29
N LEU A 50 8.57 3.56 13.30
CA LEU A 50 9.55 3.36 12.24
C LEU A 50 10.29 2.04 12.49
N VAL A 51 10.32 1.15 11.50
CA VAL A 51 10.89 -0.20 11.63
C VAL A 51 11.68 -0.62 10.39
N HIS A 52 12.38 -1.75 10.48
CA HIS A 52 12.98 -2.42 9.33
C HIS A 52 11.93 -3.08 8.42
N THR A 53 12.27 -3.24 7.14
CA THR A 53 11.35 -3.78 6.12
C THR A 53 10.80 -5.16 6.51
N CYS A 54 11.64 -6.04 7.04
CA CYS A 54 11.24 -7.38 7.48
C CYS A 54 10.20 -7.35 8.60
N GLU A 55 10.29 -6.40 9.52
CA GLU A 55 9.33 -6.23 10.62
C GLU A 55 7.99 -5.69 10.09
N ALA A 56 8.01 -4.69 9.20
CA ALA A 56 6.80 -4.19 8.55
C ALA A 56 6.07 -5.29 7.77
N ALA A 57 6.81 -6.20 7.12
CA ALA A 57 6.24 -7.31 6.37
C ALA A 57 5.58 -8.41 7.23
N THR A 58 5.74 -8.37 8.56
CA THR A 58 5.03 -9.31 9.45
C THR A 58 3.54 -8.98 9.62
N ALA A 59 3.11 -7.78 9.23
CA ALA A 59 1.75 -7.30 9.37
C ALA A 59 0.70 -8.12 8.59
N GLU A 60 -0.58 -7.96 8.94
CA GLU A 60 -1.69 -8.64 8.26
C GLU A 60 -1.99 -8.02 6.88
N ILE A 61 -1.92 -6.69 6.80
CA ILE A 61 -2.03 -5.92 5.54
C ILE A 61 -0.74 -5.14 5.35
N ILE A 62 -0.15 -5.24 4.16
CA ILE A 62 1.14 -4.65 3.83
C ILE A 62 0.95 -3.71 2.65
N ILE A 63 1.23 -2.43 2.85
CA ILE A 63 1.11 -1.38 1.85
C ILE A 63 2.48 -1.15 1.22
N VAL A 64 2.59 -1.36 -0.09
CA VAL A 64 3.85 -1.24 -0.83
C VAL A 64 3.80 -0.04 -1.76
N PHE A 65 4.80 0.83 -1.61
CA PHE A 65 5.06 1.99 -2.47
C PHE A 65 6.55 2.09 -2.78
N LEU A 66 7.00 1.31 -3.75
CA LEU A 66 8.40 1.22 -4.15
C LEU A 66 8.56 1.41 -5.67
N PRO A 67 9.59 2.12 -6.15
CA PRO A 67 9.91 2.15 -7.57
C PRO A 67 10.03 0.73 -8.14
N ARG A 68 9.63 0.55 -9.41
CA ARG A 68 9.65 -0.76 -10.07
C ARG A 68 11.04 -1.38 -10.00
N GLU A 69 12.06 -0.59 -10.31
CA GLU A 69 13.47 -0.93 -10.32
C GLU A 69 14.02 -1.34 -8.95
N ASN A 70 13.34 -0.95 -7.88
CA ASN A 70 13.73 -1.27 -6.51
C ASN A 70 12.94 -2.46 -5.93
N LEU A 71 11.94 -2.99 -6.64
CA LEU A 71 11.08 -4.05 -6.08
C LEU A 71 11.91 -5.26 -5.68
N GLU A 72 12.65 -5.86 -6.61
CA GLU A 72 13.44 -7.08 -6.36
C GLU A 72 14.35 -6.97 -5.14
N VAL A 73 15.19 -5.92 -5.09
CA VAL A 73 16.13 -5.71 -3.98
C VAL A 73 15.41 -5.41 -2.66
N SER A 74 14.25 -4.73 -2.69
CA SER A 74 13.55 -4.33 -1.46
C SER A 74 12.73 -5.46 -0.85
N ILE A 75 12.40 -6.50 -1.62
CA ILE A 75 11.54 -7.59 -1.15
C ILE A 75 12.25 -8.96 -1.07
N HIS A 76 13.52 -9.04 -1.45
CA HIS A 76 14.28 -10.29 -1.45
C HIS A 76 14.33 -10.96 -0.06
N ASP A 77 14.48 -10.17 1.00
CA ASP A 77 14.66 -10.64 2.37
C ASP A 77 13.37 -10.56 3.20
N LEU A 78 12.20 -10.59 2.55
CA LEU A 78 10.93 -10.64 3.29
C LEU A 78 10.77 -12.00 4.00
N PRO A 79 10.08 -12.02 5.16
CA PRO A 79 9.69 -13.27 5.80
C PRO A 79 8.67 -14.05 4.94
N ASP A 80 8.15 -15.16 5.45
CA ASP A 80 7.06 -15.88 4.77
C ASP A 80 5.86 -14.96 4.50
N MET A 81 5.54 -14.82 3.21
CA MET A 81 4.46 -13.97 2.70
C MET A 81 3.18 -14.75 2.37
N THR A 82 3.14 -16.04 2.73
CA THR A 82 2.00 -16.91 2.43
C THR A 82 0.70 -16.36 3.00
N GLY A 83 -0.29 -16.15 2.12
CA GLY A 83 -1.62 -15.63 2.46
C GLY A 83 -1.65 -14.15 2.89
N LYS A 84 -0.51 -13.43 2.86
CA LYS A 84 -0.47 -12.01 3.17
C LYS A 84 -1.19 -11.19 2.11
N ILE A 85 -1.84 -10.09 2.52
CA ILE A 85 -2.50 -9.16 1.60
C ILE A 85 -1.57 -7.97 1.36
N ILE A 86 -1.25 -7.72 0.10
CA ILE A 86 -0.32 -6.67 -0.30
C ILE A 86 -1.07 -5.60 -1.11
N LEU A 87 -1.20 -4.41 -0.54
CA LEU A 87 -1.76 -3.24 -1.23
C LEU A 87 -0.65 -2.55 -2.03
N HIS A 88 -0.64 -2.76 -3.34
CA HIS A 88 0.30 -2.10 -4.24
C HIS A 88 -0.22 -0.72 -4.65
N THR A 89 0.45 0.34 -4.22
CA THR A 89 -0.01 1.74 -4.34
C THR A 89 0.79 2.59 -5.33
N ASN A 90 1.76 2.01 -6.04
CA ASN A 90 2.41 2.73 -7.15
C ASN A 90 1.44 2.95 -8.30
N ASN A 91 1.45 4.15 -8.86
CA ASN A 91 0.82 4.44 -10.13
C ASN A 91 1.87 4.45 -11.25
N PRO A 92 1.51 4.04 -12.48
CA PRO A 92 2.44 3.99 -13.62
C PRO A 92 2.93 5.38 -14.06
N ILE A 93 2.26 6.46 -13.65
CA ILE A 93 2.63 7.82 -14.02
C ILE A 93 3.39 8.47 -12.87
N PHE A 94 4.69 8.21 -12.82
CA PHE A 94 5.61 8.98 -11.98
C PHE A 94 6.18 10.20 -12.74
N ASN A 95 6.28 10.11 -14.08
CA ASN A 95 6.79 11.16 -14.97
C ASN A 95 6.26 10.94 -16.41
N VAL A 96 5.94 12.00 -17.16
CA VAL A 96 5.59 11.92 -18.59
C VAL A 96 6.74 11.33 -19.42
N ASN A 97 7.99 11.56 -19.02
CA ASN A 97 9.18 11.01 -19.68
C ASN A 97 9.38 9.51 -19.41
N THR A 98 8.76 8.95 -18.36
CA THR A 98 8.80 7.50 -18.07
C THR A 98 7.66 6.72 -18.74
N ILE A 99 6.73 7.41 -19.41
CA ILE A 99 5.69 6.77 -20.23
C ILE A 99 6.32 6.02 -21.42
N SER A 100 7.52 6.43 -21.85
CA SER A 100 8.24 5.85 -22.98
C SER A 100 9.33 4.83 -22.59
N SER A 101 9.64 4.64 -21.30
CA SER A 101 10.76 3.80 -20.85
C SER A 101 10.36 2.45 -20.26
N THR A 102 9.08 2.08 -20.27
CA THR A 102 8.67 0.71 -19.95
C THR A 102 8.96 -0.19 -21.16
N THR A 103 10.24 -0.55 -21.34
CA THR A 103 10.67 -1.58 -22.30
C THR A 103 10.28 -2.99 -21.87
N SER A 104 9.70 -3.16 -20.67
CA SER A 104 9.09 -4.40 -20.22
C SER A 104 7.57 -4.32 -20.32
N ASP A 105 6.95 -5.30 -20.98
CA ASP A 105 5.48 -5.45 -21.06
C ASP A 105 4.81 -5.66 -19.69
N GLN A 106 5.59 -6.02 -18.66
CA GLN A 106 5.07 -6.30 -17.33
C GLN A 106 4.94 -5.02 -16.48
N SER A 107 3.75 -4.79 -15.90
CA SER A 107 3.52 -3.69 -14.96
C SER A 107 4.26 -3.90 -13.62
N SER A 108 4.53 -2.84 -12.85
CA SER A 108 5.11 -2.95 -11.50
C SER A 108 4.25 -3.80 -10.55
N CYS A 109 2.93 -3.77 -10.72
CA CYS A 109 2.01 -4.60 -9.95
C CYS A 109 2.17 -6.09 -10.29
N SER A 110 2.26 -6.42 -11.58
CA SER A 110 2.47 -7.80 -12.03
C SER A 110 3.85 -8.32 -11.63
N LEU A 111 4.89 -7.47 -11.68
CA LEU A 111 6.22 -7.83 -11.19
C LEU A 111 6.19 -8.16 -9.69
N LEU A 112 5.57 -7.31 -8.86
CA LEU A 112 5.43 -7.57 -7.44
C LEU A 112 4.69 -8.89 -7.16
N ALA A 113 3.61 -9.17 -7.90
CA ALA A 113 2.89 -10.45 -7.78
C ALA A 113 3.76 -11.66 -8.16
N SER A 114 4.58 -11.54 -9.21
CA SER A 114 5.51 -12.62 -9.59
C SER A 114 6.62 -12.85 -8.57
N LEU A 115 7.05 -11.82 -7.86
CA LEU A 115 8.08 -11.93 -6.82
C LEU A 115 7.53 -12.47 -5.50
N LEU A 116 6.23 -12.33 -5.23
CA LEU A 116 5.56 -12.79 -4.01
C LEU A 116 4.37 -13.72 -4.34
N PRO A 117 4.62 -14.88 -4.97
CA PRO A 117 3.56 -15.71 -5.56
C PRO A 117 2.63 -16.37 -4.52
N THR A 118 3.05 -16.45 -3.25
CA THR A 118 2.23 -17.00 -2.16
C THR A 118 1.36 -15.95 -1.47
N SER A 119 1.48 -14.68 -1.87
CA SER A 119 0.71 -13.56 -1.33
C SER A 119 -0.44 -13.14 -2.26
N HIS A 120 -1.36 -12.34 -1.74
CA HIS A 120 -2.47 -11.77 -2.51
C HIS A 120 -2.22 -10.29 -2.77
N VAL A 121 -1.71 -9.98 -3.97
CA VAL A 121 -1.46 -8.60 -4.41
C VAL A 121 -2.76 -7.96 -4.90
N VAL A 122 -3.10 -6.81 -4.32
CA VAL A 122 -4.24 -5.96 -4.68
C VAL A 122 -3.72 -4.60 -5.12
N LYS A 123 -3.96 -4.23 -6.37
CA LYS A 123 -3.65 -2.89 -6.88
C LYS A 123 -4.63 -1.89 -6.30
N VAL A 124 -4.12 -0.86 -5.64
CA VAL A 124 -4.92 0.27 -5.14
C VAL A 124 -4.62 1.50 -5.98
N PHE A 125 -5.64 2.19 -6.46
CA PHE A 125 -5.49 3.39 -7.28
C PHE A 125 -5.59 4.64 -6.42
N ASN A 126 -4.56 5.49 -6.49
CA ASN A 126 -4.56 6.74 -5.74
C ASN A 126 -5.59 7.70 -6.35
N PRO A 127 -6.43 8.34 -5.52
CA PRO A 127 -7.36 9.36 -6.01
C PRO A 127 -6.57 10.54 -6.60
N LEU A 128 -7.12 11.15 -7.66
CA LEU A 128 -6.54 12.33 -8.33
C LEU A 128 -6.67 13.59 -7.46
N GLU A 129 -7.69 13.64 -6.62
CA GLU A 129 -7.91 14.70 -5.64
C GLU A 129 -7.39 14.29 -4.26
N PRO A 130 -6.91 15.24 -3.44
CA PRO A 130 -6.55 14.97 -2.05
C PRO A 130 -7.70 14.28 -1.30
N ILE A 131 -7.38 13.34 -0.43
CA ILE A 131 -8.37 12.66 0.40
C ILE A 131 -8.86 13.65 1.46
N VAL A 132 -9.93 14.38 1.17
CA VAL A 132 -10.54 15.34 2.10
C VAL A 132 -11.51 14.62 3.03
N MET A 133 -11.46 14.93 4.32
CA MET A 133 -12.51 14.54 5.28
C MET A 133 -13.79 15.34 4.96
N ASN A 134 -14.73 14.75 4.21
CA ASN A 134 -16.04 15.33 3.95
C ASN A 134 -17.16 14.35 4.37
N HIS A 135 -18.43 14.77 4.28
CA HIS A 135 -19.58 13.94 4.69
C HIS A 135 -19.73 12.63 3.88
N ASN A 136 -19.12 12.55 2.70
CA ASN A 136 -19.02 11.35 1.88
C ASN A 136 -17.63 10.73 2.02
N ARG A 137 -17.58 9.41 2.26
CA ARG A 137 -16.31 8.69 2.30
C ARG A 137 -15.61 8.79 0.95
N THR A 138 -14.33 9.19 0.97
CA THR A 138 -13.50 9.18 -0.22
C THR A 138 -13.45 7.78 -0.82
N LYS A 139 -13.74 7.68 -2.12
CA LYS A 139 -13.70 6.41 -2.84
C LYS A 139 -12.26 6.05 -3.17
N ILE A 140 -11.89 4.82 -2.86
CA ILE A 140 -10.60 4.22 -3.24
C ILE A 140 -10.90 3.04 -4.14
N PHE A 141 -10.45 3.12 -5.37
CA PHE A 141 -10.62 2.03 -6.33
C PHE A 141 -9.49 1.02 -6.19
N PHE A 142 -9.80 -0.26 -6.35
CA PHE A 142 -8.80 -1.32 -6.32
C PHE A 142 -9.18 -2.49 -7.23
N THR A 143 -8.22 -3.36 -7.52
CA THR A 143 -8.45 -4.63 -8.23
C THR A 143 -7.43 -5.69 -7.78
N GLY A 144 -7.79 -6.96 -7.90
CA GLY A 144 -6.93 -8.10 -7.55
C GLY A 144 -7.61 -9.43 -7.88
N GLU A 145 -6.84 -10.51 -7.88
CA GLU A 145 -7.32 -11.83 -8.30
C GLU A 145 -8.10 -12.57 -7.19
N ASP A 146 -7.63 -12.48 -5.94
CA ASP A 146 -8.22 -13.23 -4.82
C ASP A 146 -9.42 -12.52 -4.19
N GLN A 147 -10.60 -13.14 -4.26
CA GLN A 147 -11.84 -12.53 -3.76
C GLN A 147 -11.84 -12.31 -2.24
N LYS A 148 -11.21 -13.20 -1.46
CA LYS A 148 -11.14 -13.07 0.00
C LYS A 148 -10.25 -11.89 0.39
N ALA A 149 -9.12 -11.72 -0.29
CA ALA A 149 -8.23 -10.59 -0.14
C ALA A 149 -8.97 -9.30 -0.47
N LYS A 150 -9.66 -9.22 -1.62
CA LYS A 150 -10.47 -8.05 -2.00
C LYS A 150 -11.52 -7.68 -0.93
N ASN A 151 -12.22 -8.66 -0.38
CA ASN A 151 -13.18 -8.42 0.70
C ASN A 151 -12.51 -7.86 1.96
N ASN A 152 -11.35 -8.40 2.33
CA ASN A 152 -10.55 -7.90 3.46
C ASN A 152 -10.02 -6.48 3.22
N VAL A 153 -9.62 -6.16 1.98
CA VAL A 153 -9.22 -4.79 1.60
C VAL A 153 -10.39 -3.83 1.72
N LYS A 154 -11.58 -4.22 1.25
CA LYS A 154 -12.80 -3.41 1.38
C LYS A 154 -13.14 -3.14 2.85
N ALA A 155 -13.07 -4.17 3.69
CA ALA A 155 -13.29 -4.06 5.13
C ALA A 155 -12.24 -3.16 5.82
N PHE A 156 -10.96 -3.30 5.45
CA PHE A 156 -9.89 -2.44 5.95
C PHE A 156 -10.10 -0.98 5.55
N LEU A 157 -10.34 -0.69 4.26
CA LEU A 157 -10.63 0.69 3.82
C LEU A 157 -11.85 1.27 4.55
N TYR A 158 -12.86 0.46 4.85
CA TYR A 158 -14.02 0.88 5.63
C TYR A 158 -13.64 1.33 7.06
N THR A 159 -12.68 0.68 7.73
CA THR A 159 -12.22 1.12 9.06
C THR A 159 -11.57 2.50 9.01
N LEU A 160 -10.92 2.82 7.89
CA LEU A 160 -10.25 4.10 7.64
C LEU A 160 -11.19 5.25 7.24
N ASN A 161 -12.51 5.04 7.35
CA ASN A 161 -13.54 5.95 6.83
C ASN A 161 -13.39 6.21 5.31
N LEU A 162 -12.96 5.19 4.56
CA LEU A 162 -12.88 5.21 3.09
C LEU A 162 -13.93 4.24 2.51
N SER A 163 -14.28 4.46 1.24
CA SER A 163 -15.16 3.56 0.48
C SER A 163 -14.34 2.80 -0.55
N GLY A 164 -13.99 1.55 -0.26
CA GLY A 164 -13.32 0.67 -1.22
C GLY A 164 -14.26 0.23 -2.33
N ILE A 165 -13.89 0.49 -3.59
CA ILE A 165 -14.62 0.07 -4.79
C ILE A 165 -13.74 -0.90 -5.59
N ASP A 166 -14.15 -2.16 -5.66
CA ASP A 166 -13.51 -3.13 -6.53
C ASP A 166 -13.91 -2.85 -7.98
N LEU A 167 -12.94 -2.64 -8.86
CA LEU A 167 -13.20 -2.34 -10.27
C LEU A 167 -13.97 -3.46 -10.98
N SER A 168 -13.85 -4.70 -10.52
CA SER A 168 -14.66 -5.80 -11.08
C SER A 168 -16.15 -5.70 -10.75
N GLU A 169 -16.54 -4.93 -9.73
CA GLU A 169 -17.94 -4.64 -9.38
C GLU A 169 -18.58 -3.56 -10.28
N LEU A 170 -17.78 -2.81 -11.05
CA LEU A 170 -18.27 -1.71 -11.90
C LEU A 170 -18.77 -2.16 -13.29
N ASN A 171 -18.54 -3.42 -13.64
CA ASN A 171 -18.93 -4.01 -14.93
C ASN A 171 -20.27 -4.76 -14.86
N THR A 172 -21.10 -4.46 -13.87
CA THR A 172 -22.46 -4.99 -13.65
C THR A 172 -23.45 -3.85 -13.49
#